data_AF-X1G5X9-F1
#
_entry.id   AF-X1G5X9-F1
#
_cell.length_a   1.000
_cell.length_b   1.000
_cell.length_c   1.000
_cell.angle_alpha   90.00
_cell.angle_beta   90.00
_cell.angle_gamma   90.00
#
_symmetry.space_group_name_H-M   'P 1'
#
loop_
_entity.id
_entity.type
_entity.pdbx_description
1 polymer ?
#
loop_
_entity_poly.entity_id
_entity_poly.type
_entity_poly.pdbx_seq_one_letter_code
_entity_poly.pdbx_strand_id
1 'polypeptide(L)'
;MERLDKEIHKTEAEYLKESPPEGTDLEGDNKFRGKVVEMNYQGDFTETRISLNQVDRFITVHLSNEPGQNARFSLGGGVLLCWSRHSSNILIG
;
A
#
# COMPACT_ATOMS: atom_id res chain seq x y z
N MET A 1 6.89 -19.26 22.53
CA MET A 1 6.51 -17.86 22.22
C MET A 1 6.69 -17.70 20.71
N GLU A 2 5.72 -18.19 19.94
CA GLU A 2 5.79 -18.17 18.47
C GLU A 2 5.44 -16.76 17.97
N ARG A 3 6.43 -16.08 17.38
CA ARG A 3 6.18 -14.87 16.61
C ARG A 3 5.50 -15.31 15.31
N LEU A 4 4.19 -15.12 15.26
CA LEU A 4 3.42 -15.12 14.03
C LEU A 4 3.81 -13.84 13.26
N ASP A 5 4.93 -13.91 12.54
CA ASP A 5 5.21 -13.03 11.40
C ASP A 5 4.11 -13.30 10.35
N LYS A 6 2.94 -12.70 10.56
CA LYS A 6 1.84 -12.69 9.61
C LYS A 6 2.24 -11.76 8.47
N GLU A 7 3.11 -12.25 7.61
CA GLU A 7 3.41 -11.67 6.31
C GLU A 7 2.11 -11.69 5.51
N ILE A 8 1.55 -10.49 5.24
CA ILE A 8 0.36 -10.33 4.40
C ILE A 8 0.79 -10.70 2.98
N HIS A 9 0.64 -11.98 2.65
CA HIS A 9 0.93 -12.52 1.33
C HIS A 9 -0.15 -12.02 0.36
N LYS A 10 0.21 -11.00 -0.42
CA LYS A 10 -0.57 -10.40 -1.52
C LYS A 10 -1.95 -9.87 -1.12
N THR A 11 -2.03 -8.57 -0.97
CA THR A 11 -3.28 -7.83 -1.08
C THR A 11 -3.17 -6.96 -2.32
N GLU A 12 -4.00 -7.23 -3.33
CA GLU A 12 -4.09 -6.37 -4.51
C GLU A 12 -4.66 -5.03 -4.06
N ALA A 13 -3.78 -4.04 -3.88
CA ALA A 13 -4.22 -2.67 -3.67
C ALA A 13 -4.96 -2.21 -4.92
N GLU A 14 -6.20 -1.75 -4.75
CA GLU A 14 -7.02 -1.32 -5.89
C GLU A 14 -6.42 -0.06 -6.55
N TYR A 15 -5.85 0.85 -5.74
CA TYR A 15 -5.00 1.93 -6.20
C TYR A 15 -4.24 2.58 -5.05
N LEU A 16 -3.10 3.21 -5.36
CA LEU A 16 -2.38 4.11 -4.46
C LEU A 16 -2.65 5.58 -4.80
N LYS A 17 -2.61 6.45 -3.79
CA LYS A 17 -2.65 7.91 -3.96
C LYS A 17 -1.56 8.57 -3.10
N GLU A 18 -1.14 9.77 -3.50
CA GLU A 18 -0.32 10.62 -2.64
C GLU A 18 -1.08 10.92 -1.35
N SER A 19 -0.40 10.85 -0.20
CA SER A 19 -1.07 11.09 1.07
C SER A 19 -1.44 12.58 1.20
N PRO A 20 -2.69 12.93 1.57
CA PRO A 20 -3.03 14.31 1.91
C PRO A 20 -2.26 14.76 3.17
N PRO A 21 -2.25 16.06 3.52
CA PRO A 21 -1.61 16.55 4.74
C PRO A 21 -2.04 15.77 5.99
N GLU A 22 -1.15 15.68 6.98
CA GLU A 22 -1.46 15.11 8.28
C GLU A 22 -2.67 15.85 8.92
N GLY A 23 -3.56 15.11 9.57
CA GLY A 23 -4.80 15.66 10.13
C GLY A 23 -5.99 15.73 9.17
N THR A 24 -5.83 15.33 7.90
CA THR A 24 -6.99 15.14 7.00
C THR A 24 -7.72 13.85 7.38
N ASP A 25 -9.00 13.96 7.72
CA ASP A 25 -9.89 12.82 7.94
C ASP A 25 -9.97 11.95 6.69
N LEU A 26 -9.74 10.65 6.90
CA LEU A 26 -9.75 9.67 5.83
C LEU A 26 -11.16 9.08 5.72
N GLU A 27 -12.02 9.65 4.87
CA GLU A 27 -13.35 9.10 4.65
C GLU A 27 -13.29 7.78 3.87
N GLY A 28 -13.70 6.66 4.46
CA GLY A 28 -13.80 5.38 3.76
C GLY A 28 -13.28 4.23 4.61
N ASP A 29 -13.87 3.06 4.42
CA ASP A 29 -13.78 1.97 5.37
C ASP A 29 -12.39 1.34 5.53
N ASN A 30 -11.42 1.67 4.66
CA ASN A 30 -10.16 0.96 4.53
C ASN A 30 -9.06 1.83 3.91
N LYS A 31 -8.68 2.89 4.62
CA LYS A 31 -7.65 3.83 4.19
C LYS A 31 -6.49 3.83 5.17
N PHE A 32 -5.30 3.53 4.68
CA PHE A 32 -4.10 3.41 5.51
C PHE A 32 -3.03 4.38 5.02
N ARG A 33 -2.47 5.17 5.94
CA ARG A 33 -1.32 6.01 5.65
C ARG A 33 -0.05 5.19 5.78
N GLY A 34 0.86 5.41 4.85
CA GLY A 34 2.15 4.76 4.88
C GLY A 34 3.22 5.56 4.16
N LYS A 35 4.41 4.98 4.11
CA LYS A 35 5.59 5.54 3.47
C LYS A 35 6.18 4.51 2.52
N VAL A 36 6.53 4.94 1.31
CA VAL A 36 7.26 4.09 0.37
C VAL A 36 8.65 3.84 0.92
N VAL A 37 9.01 2.57 1.15
CA VAL A 37 10.32 2.18 1.67
C VAL A 37 11.18 1.49 0.61
N GLU A 38 10.56 0.97 -0.43
CA GLU A 38 11.25 0.26 -1.52
C GLU A 38 10.42 0.36 -2.81
N MET A 39 11.09 0.46 -3.95
CA MET A 39 10.48 0.38 -5.28
C MET A 39 11.38 -0.44 -6.20
N ASN A 40 10.82 -1.44 -6.84
CA ASN A 40 11.51 -2.32 -7.76
C ASN A 40 10.78 -2.36 -9.11
N TYR A 41 11.44 -1.88 -10.16
CA TYR A 41 10.86 -1.72 -11.49
C TYR A 41 10.98 -3.04 -12.27
N GLN A 42 9.85 -3.66 -12.62
CA GLN A 42 9.77 -4.96 -13.30
C GLN A 42 9.31 -4.87 -14.77
N GLY A 43 9.64 -3.78 -15.47
CA GLY A 43 9.30 -3.60 -16.88
C GLY A 43 7.88 -3.06 -17.08
N ASP A 44 6.85 -3.91 -16.98
CA ASP A 44 5.44 -3.54 -17.16
C ASP A 44 4.75 -3.09 -15.87
N PHE A 45 5.31 -3.43 -14.70
CA PHE A 45 4.87 -2.91 -13.41
C PHE A 45 6.04 -2.51 -12.49
N THR A 46 5.71 -1.81 -11.41
CA THR A 46 6.63 -1.51 -10.31
C THR A 46 6.10 -2.16 -9.04
N GLU A 47 6.93 -2.99 -8.42
CA GLU A 47 6.67 -3.51 -7.09
C GLU A 47 7.07 -2.47 -6.05
N THR A 48 6.10 -1.97 -5.29
CA THR A 48 6.30 -0.92 -4.29
C THR A 48 6.03 -1.47 -2.91
N ARG A 49 7.01 -1.34 -2.01
CA ARG A 49 6.87 -1.73 -0.61
C ARG A 49 6.55 -0.51 0.24
N ILE A 50 5.53 -0.62 1.06
CA ILE A 50 4.98 0.47 1.86
C ILE A 50 5.00 0.05 3.33
N SER A 51 5.61 0.87 4.17
CA SER A 51 5.47 0.77 5.62
C SER A 51 4.19 1.50 6.03
N LEU A 52 3.29 0.84 6.77
CA LEU A 52 2.08 1.49 7.26
C LEU A 52 2.36 2.19 8.59
N ASN A 53 1.86 3.42 8.78
CA ASN A 53 2.14 4.17 10.01
C ASN A 53 1.35 3.62 11.22
N GLN A 54 0.21 2.98 10.96
CA GLN A 54 -0.74 2.54 11.99
C GLN A 54 -0.45 1.14 12.53
N VAL A 55 0.33 0.35 11.77
CA VAL A 55 0.67 -1.03 12.10
C VAL A 55 2.13 -1.26 11.71
N ASP A 56 2.92 -1.93 12.55
CA ASP A 56 4.31 -2.29 12.24
C ASP A 56 4.36 -3.43 11.21
N ARG A 57 3.80 -3.16 10.03
CA ARG A 57 3.67 -4.09 8.90
C ARG A 57 3.99 -3.38 7.60
N PHE A 58 4.46 -4.18 6.67
CA PHE A 58 4.70 -3.76 5.30
C PHE A 58 3.65 -4.36 4.39
N ILE A 59 3.28 -3.61 3.36
CA ILE A 59 2.47 -4.10 2.25
C ILE A 59 3.27 -3.93 0.97
N THR A 60 3.23 -4.94 0.14
CA THR A 60 3.77 -4.90 -1.23
C THR A 60 2.61 -4.73 -2.19
N VAL A 61 2.71 -3.75 -3.07
CA VAL A 61 1.72 -3.45 -4.10
C VAL A 61 2.37 -3.46 -5.47
N HIS A 62 1.65 -3.96 -6.47
CA HIS A 62 2.09 -3.97 -7.87
C HIS A 62 1.37 -2.86 -8.62
N LEU A 63 2.12 -1.88 -9.11
CA LEU A 63 1.57 -0.75 -9.85
C LEU A 63 1.96 -0.83 -11.33
N SER A 64 0.96 -0.81 -12.21
CA SER A 64 1.17 -0.76 -13.66
C SER A 64 2.05 0.43 -14.08
N ASN A 65 3.10 0.20 -14.86
CA ASN A 65 3.97 1.25 -15.43
C ASN A 65 3.29 2.05 -16.56
N GLU A 66 1.98 1.89 -16.76
CA GLU A 66 1.22 2.65 -17.73
C GLU A 66 1.36 4.17 -17.51
N PRO A 67 1.48 4.96 -18.59
CA PRO A 67 1.59 6.41 -18.51
C PRO A 67 0.43 7.01 -17.71
N GLY A 68 0.76 7.71 -16.60
CA GLY A 68 -0.21 8.38 -15.74
C GLY A 68 -0.48 7.72 -14.38
N GLN A 69 -0.07 6.47 -14.16
CA GLN A 69 -0.22 5.79 -12.85
C GLN A 69 1.05 5.85 -11.98
N ASN A 70 2.23 5.67 -12.57
CA ASN A 70 3.48 5.52 -11.79
C ASN A 70 4.29 6.79 -11.56
N ALA A 71 3.93 7.90 -12.20
CA ALA A 71 4.68 9.16 -12.12
C ALA A 71 4.53 9.91 -10.78
N ARG A 72 3.95 9.30 -9.72
CA ARG A 72 3.53 10.02 -8.51
C ARG A 72 4.16 9.58 -7.20
N PHE A 73 4.96 8.50 -7.17
CA PHE A 73 5.51 7.98 -5.93
C PHE A 73 7.03 8.07 -5.91
N SER A 74 7.55 8.48 -4.76
CA SER A 74 8.98 8.65 -4.51
C SER A 74 9.38 7.84 -3.30
N LEU A 75 10.64 7.39 -3.27
CA LEU A 75 11.19 6.70 -2.10
C LEU A 75 11.12 7.64 -0.89
N GLY A 76 10.53 7.15 0.20
CA GLY A 76 10.25 7.96 1.38
C GLY A 76 9.04 8.88 1.27
N GLY A 77 8.33 8.89 0.14
CA GLY A 77 7.10 9.64 -0.05
C GLY A 77 5.95 9.07 0.78
N GLY A 78 5.12 9.97 1.31
CA GLY A 78 3.88 9.62 2.00
C GLY A 78 2.81 9.17 1.01
N VAL A 79 2.18 8.03 1.30
CA VAL A 79 1.15 7.45 0.45
C VAL A 79 -0.09 7.10 1.25
N LEU A 80 -1.23 7.17 0.58
CA LEU A 80 -2.50 6.68 1.06
C LEU A 80 -2.86 5.42 0.30
N LEU A 81 -2.84 4.29 1.02
CA LEU A 81 -3.34 3.02 0.54
C LEU A 81 -4.86 2.98 0.71
N CYS A 82 -5.58 2.75 -0.39
CA CYS A 82 -7.02 2.56 -0.38
C CYS A 82 -7.32 1.14 -0.86
N TRP A 83 -8.12 0.39 -0.10
CA TRP A 83 -8.60 -0.91 -0.55
C TRP A 83 -10.13 -0.98 -0.48
N SER A 84 -10.74 -1.65 -1.45
CA SER A 84 -12.17 -1.95 -1.40
C SER A 84 -12.41 -3.10 -0.42
N ARG A 85 -13.50 -3.03 0.36
CA ARG A 85 -13.93 -4.18 1.17
C ARG A 85 -14.16 -5.43 0.32
N HIS A 86 -14.53 -5.26 -0.94
CA HIS A 86 -14.81 -6.36 -1.87
C HIS A 86 -13.57 -7.05 -2.42
N SER A 87 -12.40 -6.37 -2.42
CA SER A 87 -11.12 -6.95 -2.83
C SER A 87 -10.32 -7.52 -1.64
N SER A 88 -10.87 -7.43 -0.43
CA SER A 88 -10.23 -7.96 0.77
C SER A 88 -10.55 -9.45 0.93
N ASN A 89 -9.52 -10.30 0.82
CA ASN A 89 -9.63 -11.65 1.33
C ASN A 89 -9.62 -11.57 2.86
N ILE A 90 -10.80 -11.71 3.49
CA ILE A 90 -10.88 -11.99 4.92
C ILE A 90 -10.42 -13.45 5.08
N LEU A 91 -9.16 -13.64 5.43
CA LEU A 91 -8.71 -14.93 5.97
C LEU A 91 -9.35 -15.08 7.35
N ILE A 92 -10.51 -15.72 7.39
CA ILE A 92 -11.14 -16.19 8.63
C ILE A 92 -10.23 -17.30 9.15
N GLY A 93 -9.47 -16.99 10.20
CA GLY A 93 -8.68 -17.96 10.97
C GLY A 93 -9.43 -18.35 12.23
#